data_AF-A0A6P0NBV3-F1
#
_entry.id   AF-A0A6P0NBV3-F1
#
_cell.length_a   1.000
_cell.length_b   1.000
_cell.length_c   1.000
_cell.angle_alpha   90.00
_cell.angle_beta   90.00
_cell.angle_gamma   90.00
#
_symmetry.space_group_name_H-M   'P 1'
#
loop_
_entity.id
_entity.type
_entity.pdbx_description
1 polymer ?
#
loop_
_entity_poly.entity_id
_entity_poly.type
_entity_poly.pdbx_seq_one_letter_code
_entity_poly.pdbx_strand_id
1 'polypeptide(L)'
;MPLKISALLSGNKPWHRLGLPGWTVSVIAIALLICAPVLFVLGSMFSDSSEVWSHLVSTVLGSYIANSLWLILGVSSGVLILGISTAWLVTMCRFWGSRVFEWALLLPLAAPAYLLAYTYTNMLDFFGPVQTWLRQLFGWTSVQDYWFPNVRSLWGAIAMLSLVLYPYVYLITRVAFLEQSVRTLEAARSLGCTPWRGFFTVALPLARPAIMAGLALALMETLSD
;
A
#
# COMPACT_ATOMS: atom_id res chain seq x y z
N MET A 1 18.74 42.99 -62.89
CA MET A 1 19.21 41.95 -63.83
C MET A 1 20.53 41.40 -63.27
N PRO A 2 20.74 40.10 -62.98
CA PRO A 2 19.86 38.98 -62.55
C PRO A 2 20.17 38.52 -61.09
N LEU A 3 19.18 38.18 -60.26
CA LEU A 3 18.77 36.80 -59.91
C LEU A 3 19.91 35.84 -59.49
N LYS A 4 20.12 35.66 -58.18
CA LYS A 4 20.74 34.46 -57.60
C LYS A 4 19.67 33.65 -56.85
N ILE A 5 18.72 33.07 -57.60
CA ILE A 5 17.78 32.03 -57.12
C ILE A 5 18.44 30.66 -57.33
N SER A 6 19.58 30.42 -56.70
CA SER A 6 20.27 29.12 -56.80
C SER A 6 20.68 28.51 -55.46
N ALA A 7 20.28 29.12 -54.34
CA ALA A 7 20.65 28.64 -53.00
C ALA A 7 19.50 27.94 -52.24
N LEU A 8 18.30 27.84 -52.82
CA LEU A 8 17.11 27.27 -52.15
C LEU A 8 16.83 25.78 -52.48
N LEU A 9 17.74 25.11 -53.18
CA LEU A 9 17.58 23.68 -53.56
C LEU A 9 18.75 22.79 -53.11
N SER A 10 19.48 23.15 -52.05
CA SER A 10 20.31 22.15 -51.35
C SER A 10 19.40 21.30 -50.47
N GLY A 11 18.91 20.20 -51.03
CA GLY A 11 18.07 19.23 -50.34
C GLY A 11 18.72 18.75 -49.05
N ASN A 12 18.26 19.29 -47.93
CA ASN A 12 18.49 18.70 -46.62
C ASN A 12 17.57 17.49 -46.50
N LYS A 13 18.08 16.35 -46.96
CA LYS A 13 17.53 15.02 -46.77
C LYS A 13 17.75 14.65 -45.28
N PRO A 14 16.73 14.65 -44.39
CA PRO A 14 16.94 14.31 -42.99
C PRO A 14 16.88 12.79 -42.83
N TRP A 15 17.82 12.08 -43.46
CA TRP A 15 18.02 10.65 -43.24
C TRP A 15 19.26 10.47 -42.38
N HIS A 16 19.25 11.07 -41.19
CA HIS A 16 20.22 10.74 -40.15
C HIS A 16 19.88 9.34 -39.61
N ARG A 17 20.61 8.36 -40.15
CA ARG A 17 21.00 7.07 -39.56
C ARG A 17 20.13 6.59 -38.39
N LEU A 18 19.29 5.59 -38.67
CA LEU A 18 18.67 4.65 -37.71
C LEU A 18 19.72 3.77 -36.99
N GLY A 19 20.79 4.37 -36.48
CA GLY A 19 21.72 3.70 -35.56
C GLY A 19 21.22 3.95 -34.15
N LEU A 20 20.69 2.92 -33.48
CA LEU A 20 20.34 3.01 -32.07
C LEU A 20 21.59 3.46 -31.28
N PRO A 21 21.53 4.54 -30.50
CA PRO A 21 22.64 4.96 -29.64
C PRO A 21 23.06 3.80 -28.73
N GLY A 22 24.36 3.63 -28.47
CA GLY A 22 24.85 2.55 -27.59
C GLY A 22 24.19 2.55 -26.20
N TRP A 23 23.86 3.74 -25.68
CA TRP A 23 23.06 3.91 -24.46
C TRP A 23 21.66 3.27 -24.56
N THR A 24 20.97 3.45 -25.68
CA THR A 24 19.64 2.85 -25.91
C THR A 24 19.73 1.33 -25.91
N VAL A 25 20.79 0.75 -26.48
CA VAL A 25 21.03 -0.69 -26.45
C VAL A 25 21.26 -1.18 -25.01
N SER A 26 22.05 -0.47 -24.21
CA SER A 26 22.27 -0.81 -22.80
C SER A 26 20.98 -0.74 -21.97
N VAL A 27 20.16 0.31 -22.16
CA VAL A 27 18.86 0.45 -21.48
C VAL A 27 17.92 -0.69 -21.86
N ILE A 28 17.85 -1.05 -23.15
CA ILE A 28 17.03 -2.18 -23.61
C ILE A 28 17.52 -3.50 -23.02
N ALA A 29 18.84 -3.73 -22.96
CA ALA A 29 19.40 -4.96 -22.39
C ALA A 29 19.07 -5.11 -20.90
N ILE A 30 19.19 -4.02 -20.12
CA ILE A 30 18.83 -4.02 -18.70
C ILE A 30 17.32 -4.24 -18.53
N ALA A 31 16.48 -3.56 -19.33
CA ALA A 31 15.04 -3.74 -19.29
C ALA A 31 14.64 -5.19 -19.60
N LEU A 32 15.24 -5.80 -20.62
CA LEU A 32 15.01 -7.22 -20.96
C LEU A 32 15.45 -8.16 -19.85
N LEU A 33 16.60 -7.90 -19.21
CA LEU A 33 17.08 -8.72 -18.10
C LEU A 33 16.13 -8.66 -16.90
N ILE A 34 15.60 -7.48 -16.58
CA ILE A 34 14.60 -7.30 -15.51
C ILE A 34 13.26 -7.95 -15.89
N CYS A 35 12.82 -7.85 -17.14
CA CYS A 35 11.58 -8.45 -17.62
C CYS A 35 11.67 -9.96 -17.88
N ALA A 36 12.86 -10.54 -17.96
CA ALA A 36 13.07 -11.95 -18.31
C ALA A 36 12.21 -12.94 -17.49
N PRO A 37 12.15 -12.88 -16.14
CA PRO A 37 11.29 -13.81 -15.37
C PRO A 37 9.80 -13.62 -15.65
N VAL A 38 9.34 -12.38 -15.87
CA VAL A 38 7.94 -12.10 -16.22
C VAL A 38 7.61 -12.68 -17.60
N LEU A 39 8.50 -12.48 -18.58
CA LEU A 39 8.37 -13.05 -19.92
C LEU A 39 8.39 -14.58 -19.90
N PHE A 40 9.23 -15.18 -19.04
CA PHE A 40 9.27 -16.63 -18.85
C PHE A 40 7.94 -17.17 -18.30
N VAL A 41 7.38 -16.52 -17.28
CA VAL A 41 6.06 -16.89 -16.72
C VAL A 41 4.96 -16.71 -17.77
N LEU A 42 4.95 -15.61 -18.53
CA LEU A 42 3.99 -15.42 -19.63
C LEU A 42 4.14 -16.50 -20.72
N GLY A 43 5.36 -16.92 -21.01
CA GLY A 43 5.63 -18.05 -21.93
C GLY A 43 5.03 -19.36 -21.46
N SER A 44 4.99 -19.61 -20.14
CA SER A 44 4.38 -20.81 -19.56
C SER A 44 2.87 -20.90 -19.76
N MET A 45 2.18 -19.82 -20.14
CA MET A 45 0.76 -19.89 -20.52
C MET A 45 0.52 -20.69 -21.80
N PHE A 46 1.55 -20.86 -22.64
CA PHE A 46 1.48 -21.58 -23.90
C PHE A 46 1.98 -23.03 -23.82
N SER A 47 2.41 -23.51 -22.65
CA SER A 47 2.75 -24.93 -22.47
C SER A 47 1.50 -25.80 -22.27
N ASP A 48 1.54 -27.04 -22.76
CA ASP A 48 0.46 -28.03 -22.57
C ASP A 48 0.30 -28.38 -21.08
N SER A 49 -0.52 -27.60 -20.38
CA SER A 49 -0.78 -27.72 -18.94
C SER A 49 -2.27 -27.71 -18.62
N SER A 50 -3.11 -28.12 -19.58
CA SER A 50 -4.58 -28.06 -19.49
C SER A 50 -5.16 -28.80 -18.28
N GLU A 51 -4.54 -29.89 -17.85
CA GLU A 51 -4.93 -30.67 -16.66
C GLU A 51 -4.60 -29.93 -15.34
N VAL A 52 -3.50 -29.17 -15.29
CA VAL A 52 -3.15 -28.33 -14.14
C VAL A 52 -4.11 -27.15 -14.03
N TRP A 53 -4.45 -26.52 -15.16
CA TRP A 53 -5.41 -25.41 -15.20
C TRP A 53 -6.81 -25.83 -14.76
N SER A 54 -7.32 -26.98 -15.22
CA SER A 54 -8.64 -27.47 -14.83
C SER A 54 -8.71 -27.84 -13.35
N HIS A 55 -7.63 -28.39 -12.79
CA HIS A 55 -7.54 -28.69 -11.36
C HIS A 55 -7.50 -27.41 -10.51
N LEU A 56 -6.73 -26.39 -10.90
CA LEU A 56 -6.64 -25.12 -10.18
C LEU A 56 -7.99 -24.37 -10.15
N VAL A 57 -8.66 -24.28 -11.30
CA VAL A 57 -9.95 -23.59 -11.43
C VAL A 57 -11.03 -24.26 -10.58
N SER A 58 -11.06 -25.59 -10.55
CA SER A 58 -12.10 -26.36 -9.84
C SER A 58 -11.91 -26.44 -8.33
N THR A 59 -10.68 -26.30 -7.82
CA THR A 59 -10.38 -26.54 -6.40
C THR A 59 -10.09 -25.28 -5.60
N VAL A 60 -9.16 -24.44 -6.04
CA VAL A 60 -8.57 -23.39 -5.19
C VAL A 60 -8.79 -21.97 -5.71
N LEU A 61 -8.94 -21.78 -7.02
CA LEU A 61 -8.97 -20.45 -7.64
C LEU A 61 -10.12 -19.58 -7.08
N GLY A 62 -11.32 -20.15 -6.94
CA GLY A 62 -12.47 -19.41 -6.38
C GLY A 62 -12.24 -18.96 -4.93
N SER A 63 -11.61 -19.80 -4.11
CA SER A 63 -11.29 -19.46 -2.73
C SER A 63 -10.21 -18.38 -2.65
N TYR A 64 -9.17 -18.45 -3.48
CA TYR A 64 -8.13 -17.42 -3.52
C TYR A 64 -8.68 -16.07 -3.97
N ILE A 65 -9.46 -16.03 -5.04
CA ILE A 65 -10.09 -14.77 -5.50
C ILE A 65 -10.97 -14.17 -4.41
N ALA A 66 -11.83 -14.99 -3.78
CA ALA A 66 -12.71 -14.52 -2.72
C ALA A 66 -11.93 -14.00 -1.50
N ASN A 67 -10.93 -14.75 -1.03
CA ASN A 67 -10.10 -14.34 0.11
C ASN A 67 -9.30 -13.08 -0.19
N SER A 68 -8.70 -12.95 -1.38
CA SER A 68 -7.98 -11.75 -1.80
C SER A 68 -8.90 -10.53 -1.87
N LEU A 69 -10.13 -10.67 -2.39
CA LEU A 69 -11.10 -9.59 -2.40
C LEU A 69 -11.48 -9.14 -0.98
N TRP A 70 -11.73 -10.09 -0.08
CA TRP A 70 -12.01 -9.78 1.32
C TRP A 70 -10.81 -9.14 2.02
N LEU A 71 -9.58 -9.59 1.74
CA LEU A 71 -8.35 -8.98 2.24
C LEU A 71 -8.22 -7.55 1.76
N ILE A 72 -8.35 -7.29 0.46
CA ILE A 72 -8.28 -5.93 -0.10
C ILE A 72 -9.30 -5.02 0.57
N LEU A 73 -10.57 -5.44 0.68
CA LEU A 73 -11.62 -4.62 1.27
C LEU A 73 -11.39 -4.37 2.77
N GLY A 74 -11.02 -5.41 3.50
CA GLY A 74 -10.76 -5.35 4.93
C GLY A 74 -9.55 -4.47 5.25
N VAL A 75 -8.42 -4.71 4.58
CA VAL A 75 -7.18 -3.95 4.77
C VAL A 75 -7.36 -2.51 4.30
N SER A 76 -8.03 -2.26 3.17
CA SER A 76 -8.36 -0.89 2.74
C SER A 76 -9.07 -0.13 3.85
N SER A 77 -10.11 -0.74 4.43
CA SER A 77 -10.91 -0.11 5.48
C SER A 77 -10.06 0.16 6.72
N GLY A 78 -9.28 -0.82 7.17
CA GLY A 78 -8.41 -0.69 8.36
C GLY A 78 -7.33 0.37 8.19
N VAL A 79 -6.58 0.32 7.08
CA VAL A 79 -5.49 1.25 6.77
C VAL A 79 -6.02 2.68 6.57
N LEU A 80 -7.17 2.87 5.91
CA LEU A 80 -7.79 4.19 5.78
C LEU A 80 -8.23 4.74 7.14
N ILE A 81 -8.92 3.95 7.95
CA ILE A 81 -9.40 4.39 9.27
C ILE A 81 -8.22 4.76 10.16
N LEU A 82 -7.23 3.87 10.29
CA LEU A 82 -6.06 4.09 11.14
C LEU A 82 -5.17 5.21 10.58
N GLY A 83 -4.84 5.17 9.29
CA GLY A 83 -3.94 6.12 8.66
C GLY A 83 -4.48 7.56 8.65
N ILE A 84 -5.74 7.75 8.26
CA ILE A 84 -6.35 9.10 8.20
C ILE A 84 -6.56 9.66 9.62
N SER A 85 -7.06 8.83 10.56
CA SER A 85 -7.32 9.29 11.92
C SER A 85 -6.04 9.68 12.65
N THR A 86 -4.99 8.86 12.55
CA THR A 86 -3.68 9.15 13.16
C THR A 86 -2.99 10.33 12.48
N ALA A 87 -3.11 10.47 11.15
CA ALA A 87 -2.57 11.62 10.43
C ALA A 87 -3.23 12.91 10.92
N TRP A 88 -4.56 12.96 10.94
CA TRP A 88 -5.32 14.12 11.41
C TRP A 88 -4.99 14.48 12.86
N LEU A 89 -5.00 13.49 13.75
CA LEU A 89 -4.73 13.66 15.18
C LEU A 89 -3.37 14.31 15.42
N VAL A 90 -2.35 13.86 14.69
CA VAL A 90 -0.98 14.33 14.87
C VAL A 90 -0.72 15.68 14.20
N THR A 91 -1.38 15.97 13.09
CA THR A 91 -1.20 17.26 12.38
C THR A 91 -2.02 18.39 12.98
N MET A 92 -3.24 18.12 13.45
CA MET A 92 -4.21 19.16 13.79
C MET A 92 -4.46 19.29 15.30
N CYS A 93 -4.12 18.27 16.11
CA CYS A 93 -4.26 18.34 17.56
C CYS A 93 -2.91 18.58 18.24
N ARG A 94 -2.85 19.55 19.16
CA ARG A 94 -1.65 19.81 19.97
C ARG A 94 -1.76 19.08 21.30
N PHE A 95 -0.93 18.06 21.51
CA PHE A 95 -0.84 17.31 22.77
C PHE A 95 0.62 17.00 23.12
N TRP A 96 0.87 16.74 24.41
CA TRP A 96 2.21 16.68 25.01
C TRP A 96 3.14 15.61 24.39
N GLY A 97 2.59 14.46 23.94
CA GLY A 97 3.36 13.37 23.34
C GLY A 97 3.41 13.36 21.80
N SER A 98 2.96 14.42 21.13
CA SER A 98 2.76 14.43 19.67
C SER A 98 3.99 14.03 18.86
N ARG A 99 5.19 14.52 19.22
CA ARG A 99 6.44 14.18 18.51
C ARG A 99 6.85 12.72 18.66
N VAL A 100 6.61 12.12 19.83
CA VAL A 100 6.91 10.70 20.04
C VAL A 100 5.93 9.86 19.23
N PHE A 101 4.65 10.24 19.24
CA PHE A 101 3.62 9.56 18.47
C PHE A 101 3.85 9.66 16.96
N GLU A 102 4.30 10.81 16.45
CA GLU A 102 4.71 11.01 15.04
C GLU A 102 5.67 9.94 14.54
N TRP A 103 6.71 9.68 15.32
CA TRP A 103 7.72 8.69 14.97
C TRP A 103 7.26 7.26 15.27
N ALA A 104 6.58 7.05 16.40
CA ALA A 104 6.11 5.73 16.81
C ALA A 104 5.13 5.11 15.80
N LEU A 105 4.28 5.93 15.17
CA LEU A 105 3.35 5.49 14.14
C LEU A 105 4.04 4.95 12.87
N LEU A 106 5.32 5.26 12.67
CA LEU A 106 6.12 4.78 11.54
C LEU A 106 6.85 3.48 11.83
N LEU A 107 6.95 3.09 13.10
CA LEU A 107 7.69 1.90 13.54
C LEU A 107 7.29 0.61 12.83
N PRO A 108 6.01 0.35 12.50
CA PRO A 108 5.66 -0.88 11.80
C PRO A 108 6.38 -1.04 10.45
N LEU A 109 6.74 0.05 9.77
CA LEU A 109 7.51 -0.02 8.51
C LEU A 109 8.99 -0.35 8.70
N ALA A 110 9.51 -0.31 9.93
CA ALA A 110 10.92 -0.57 10.20
C ALA A 110 11.29 -2.07 10.11
N ALA A 111 10.30 -2.96 10.18
CA ALA A 111 10.49 -4.40 10.12
C ALA A 111 9.82 -4.99 8.87
N PRO A 112 10.43 -6.02 8.24
CA PRO A 112 9.78 -6.78 7.17
C PRO A 112 8.42 -7.34 7.60
N ALA A 113 7.41 -7.23 6.73
CA ALA A 113 6.03 -7.64 7.03
C ALA A 113 5.93 -9.11 7.45
N TYR A 114 6.62 -10.01 6.76
CA TYR A 114 6.75 -11.42 7.12
C TYR A 114 7.25 -11.66 8.57
N LEU A 115 8.26 -10.89 9.03
CA LEU A 115 8.76 -11.02 10.41
C LEU A 115 7.71 -10.56 11.41
N LEU A 116 6.98 -9.50 11.09
CA LEU A 116 5.86 -9.04 11.90
C LEU A 116 4.73 -10.07 11.93
N ALA A 117 4.44 -10.73 10.80
CA ALA A 117 3.42 -11.78 10.72
C ALA A 117 3.78 -12.96 11.63
N TYR A 118 5.02 -13.44 11.57
CA TYR A 118 5.47 -14.54 12.42
C TYR A 118 5.53 -14.20 13.89
N THR A 119 6.01 -13.00 14.24
CA THR A 119 6.00 -12.56 15.65
C THR A 119 4.57 -12.39 16.14
N TYR A 120 3.67 -11.80 15.35
CA TYR A 120 2.24 -11.69 15.65
C TYR A 120 1.59 -13.06 15.88
N THR A 121 1.80 -14.02 14.95
CA THR A 121 1.22 -15.36 15.10
C THR A 121 1.80 -16.07 16.32
N ASN A 122 3.11 -16.03 16.53
CA ASN A 122 3.73 -16.72 17.67
C ASN A 122 3.34 -16.09 19.01
N MET A 123 3.15 -14.76 19.07
CA MET A 123 2.73 -14.08 20.29
C MET A 123 1.32 -14.50 20.73
N LEU A 124 0.42 -14.63 19.76
CA LEU A 124 -0.99 -14.89 19.98
C LEU A 124 -1.38 -16.37 19.80
N ASP A 125 -0.45 -17.25 19.43
CA ASP A 125 -0.71 -18.68 19.33
C ASP A 125 -1.06 -19.29 20.71
N PHE A 126 -1.57 -20.51 20.71
CA PHE A 126 -1.96 -21.20 21.94
C PHE A 126 -0.79 -21.35 22.92
N PHE A 127 0.39 -21.69 22.41
CA PHE A 127 1.63 -21.75 23.21
C PHE A 127 2.35 -20.40 23.31
N GLY A 128 1.75 -19.35 22.75
CA GLY A 128 2.30 -18.01 22.74
C GLY A 128 2.31 -17.36 24.12
N PRO A 129 3.18 -16.34 24.32
CA PRO A 129 3.29 -15.61 25.58
C PRO A 129 1.96 -14.98 26.03
N VAL A 130 1.14 -14.45 25.11
CA VAL A 130 -0.10 -13.75 25.46
C VAL A 130 -1.12 -14.72 26.04
N GLN A 131 -1.39 -15.83 25.34
CA GLN A 131 -2.33 -16.83 25.82
C GLN A 131 -1.82 -17.54 27.07
N THR A 132 -0.51 -17.82 27.15
CA THR A 132 0.08 -18.44 28.35
C THR A 132 -0.05 -17.54 29.57
N TRP A 133 0.22 -16.25 29.43
CA TRP A 133 0.06 -15.27 30.50
C TRP A 133 -1.41 -15.14 30.94
N LEU A 134 -2.36 -15.09 30.00
CA LEU A 134 -3.80 -15.09 30.31
C LEU A 134 -4.21 -16.33 31.11
N ARG A 135 -3.79 -17.53 30.67
CA ARG A 135 -4.09 -18.77 31.38
C ARG A 135 -3.53 -18.78 32.80
N GLN A 136 -2.32 -18.25 33.00
CA GLN A 136 -1.71 -18.14 34.33
C GLN A 136 -2.49 -17.19 35.26
N LEU A 137 -2.98 -16.07 34.73
CA LEU A 137 -3.75 -15.10 35.51
C LEU A 137 -5.14 -15.62 35.92
N PHE A 138 -5.82 -16.31 35.01
CA PHE A 138 -7.18 -16.80 35.24
C PHE A 138 -7.26 -18.24 35.76
N GLY A 139 -6.13 -18.93 35.88
CA GLY A 139 -6.06 -20.32 36.33
C GLY A 139 -6.62 -21.32 35.31
N TRP A 140 -6.71 -20.95 34.03
CA TRP A 140 -7.20 -21.82 32.96
C TRP A 140 -6.18 -22.91 32.65
N THR A 141 -6.63 -24.16 32.64
CA THR A 141 -5.79 -25.34 32.45
C THR A 141 -6.08 -26.05 31.14
N SER A 142 -7.29 -25.88 30.61
CA SER A 142 -7.76 -26.52 29.38
C SER A 142 -8.10 -25.49 28.29
N VAL A 143 -8.03 -25.92 27.04
CA VAL A 143 -8.45 -25.13 25.85
C VAL A 143 -9.94 -24.76 25.91
N GLN A 144 -10.73 -25.53 26.65
CA GLN A 144 -12.18 -25.30 26.76
C GLN A 144 -12.55 -24.22 27.78
N ASP A 145 -11.60 -23.79 28.62
CA ASP A 145 -11.85 -22.83 29.70
C ASP A 145 -12.02 -21.40 29.17
N TYR A 146 -11.53 -21.13 27.95
CA TYR A 146 -11.62 -19.83 27.31
C TYR A 146 -11.68 -19.94 25.78
N TRP A 147 -12.32 -18.97 25.15
CA TRP A 147 -12.32 -18.84 23.70
C TRP A 147 -11.30 -17.79 23.27
N PHE A 148 -10.48 -18.13 22.28
CA PHE A 148 -9.53 -17.20 21.66
C PHE A 148 -9.71 -17.20 20.14
N PRO A 149 -9.76 -16.04 19.49
CA PRO A 149 -9.94 -15.96 18.05
C PRO A 149 -8.76 -16.59 17.30
N ASN A 150 -9.04 -17.34 16.24
CA ASN A 150 -7.99 -17.94 15.43
C ASN A 150 -7.21 -16.84 14.69
N VAL A 151 -5.94 -16.71 15.06
CA VAL A 151 -5.01 -15.69 14.57
C VAL A 151 -4.60 -15.96 13.11
N ARG A 152 -4.54 -17.24 12.72
CA ARG A 152 -4.27 -17.69 11.35
C ARG A 152 -5.59 -17.83 10.59
N SER A 153 -6.33 -16.73 10.52
CA SER A 153 -7.58 -16.61 9.79
C SER A 153 -7.57 -15.37 8.90
N LEU A 154 -8.52 -15.30 7.97
CA LEU A 154 -8.72 -14.13 7.10
C LEU A 154 -8.83 -12.82 7.91
N TRP A 155 -9.60 -12.84 8.99
CA TRP A 155 -9.79 -11.66 9.85
C TRP A 155 -8.53 -11.31 10.64
N GLY A 156 -7.78 -12.31 11.10
CA GLY A 156 -6.47 -12.11 11.73
C GLY A 156 -5.46 -11.47 10.77
N ALA A 157 -5.43 -11.94 9.51
CA ALA A 157 -4.60 -11.36 8.46
C ALA A 157 -5.02 -9.92 8.14
N ILE A 158 -6.31 -9.63 7.97
CA ILE A 158 -6.83 -8.27 7.76
C ILE A 158 -6.38 -7.34 8.89
N ALA A 159 -6.54 -7.75 10.14
CA ALA A 159 -6.16 -6.95 11.30
C ALA A 159 -4.65 -6.71 11.34
N MET A 160 -3.85 -7.76 11.17
CA MET A 160 -2.39 -7.66 11.21
C MET A 160 -1.84 -6.80 10.08
N LEU A 161 -2.25 -7.04 8.83
CA LEU A 161 -1.84 -6.23 7.68
C LEU A 161 -2.30 -4.78 7.81
N SER A 162 -3.51 -4.53 8.34
CA SER A 162 -3.95 -3.14 8.61
C SER A 162 -3.03 -2.43 9.60
N LEU A 163 -2.61 -3.11 10.67
CA LEU A 163 -1.72 -2.55 11.69
C LEU A 163 -0.28 -2.36 11.19
N VAL A 164 0.15 -3.13 10.20
CA VAL A 164 1.50 -3.00 9.63
C VAL A 164 1.54 -1.98 8.49
N LEU A 165 0.48 -1.91 7.67
CA LEU A 165 0.47 -1.14 6.42
C LEU A 165 -0.21 0.23 6.54
N TYR A 166 -0.95 0.53 7.64
CA TYR A 166 -1.50 1.87 7.85
C TYR A 166 -0.48 3.02 7.76
N PRO A 167 0.82 2.86 8.10
CA PRO A 167 1.78 3.95 8.03
C PRO A 167 1.96 4.50 6.60
N TYR A 168 1.72 3.70 5.55
CA TYR A 168 1.74 4.17 4.16
C TYR A 168 0.69 5.26 3.92
N VAL A 169 -0.55 5.05 4.38
CA VAL A 169 -1.61 6.06 4.30
C VAL A 169 -1.33 7.21 5.24
N TYR A 170 -0.91 6.93 6.47
CA TYR A 170 -0.57 7.96 7.47
C TYR A 170 0.44 8.97 6.93
N LEU A 171 1.57 8.51 6.39
CA LEU A 171 2.66 9.35 5.91
C LEU A 171 2.19 10.33 4.84
N ILE A 172 1.57 9.80 3.78
CA ILE A 172 1.19 10.59 2.62
C ILE A 172 0.03 11.53 2.97
N THR A 173 -0.93 11.06 3.79
CA THR A 173 -2.04 11.88 4.26
C THR A 173 -1.58 12.99 5.20
N ARG A 174 -0.62 12.71 6.08
CA ARG A 174 -0.02 13.70 6.99
C ARG A 174 0.67 14.81 6.19
N VAL A 175 1.45 14.47 5.17
CA VAL A 175 2.08 15.46 4.30
C VAL A 175 1.02 16.34 3.63
N ALA A 176 -0.04 15.75 3.08
CA ALA A 176 -1.13 16.51 2.47
C ALA A 176 -1.83 17.47 3.45
N PHE A 177 -2.06 17.05 4.70
CA PHE A 177 -2.63 17.92 5.73
C PHE A 177 -1.69 19.06 6.15
N LEU A 178 -0.37 18.84 6.15
CA LEU A 178 0.62 19.86 6.47
C LEU A 178 0.81 20.87 5.33
N GLU A 179 0.74 20.42 4.08
CA GLU A 179 0.83 21.28 2.89
C GLU A 179 -0.44 22.09 2.66
N GLN A 180 -1.57 21.67 3.23
CA GLN A 180 -2.82 22.41 3.14
C GLN A 180 -2.69 23.78 3.81
N SER A 181 -2.91 24.86 3.05
CA SER A 181 -2.68 26.21 3.58
C SER A 181 -3.58 26.51 4.79
N VAL A 182 -2.98 27.03 5.86
CA VAL A 182 -3.67 27.48 7.08
C VAL A 182 -4.85 28.41 6.75
N ARG A 183 -4.72 29.22 5.69
CA ARG A 183 -5.77 30.12 5.17
C ARG A 183 -7.05 29.40 4.75
N THR A 184 -6.97 28.20 4.18
CA THR A 184 -8.17 27.43 3.79
C THR A 184 -8.97 26.96 5.00
N LEU A 185 -8.29 26.54 6.07
CA LEU A 185 -8.92 26.13 7.32
C LEU A 185 -9.46 27.33 8.11
N GLU A 186 -8.73 28.45 8.12
CA GLU A 186 -9.19 29.70 8.73
C GLU A 186 -10.41 30.28 8.01
N ALA A 187 -10.41 30.31 6.68
CA ALA A 187 -11.58 30.74 5.90
C ALA A 187 -12.82 29.87 6.18
N ALA A 188 -12.64 28.55 6.26
CA ALA A 188 -13.73 27.64 6.63
C ALA A 188 -14.27 27.93 8.04
N ARG A 189 -13.39 28.23 9.00
CA ARG A 189 -13.78 28.64 10.37
C ARG A 189 -14.51 29.98 10.38
N SER A 190 -14.08 30.98 9.61
CA SER A 190 -14.78 32.26 9.47
C SER A 190 -16.19 32.12 8.88
N LEU A 191 -16.42 31.10 8.05
CA LEU A 191 -17.74 30.72 7.53
C LEU A 191 -18.57 29.87 8.51
N GLY A 192 -18.12 29.73 9.76
CA GLY A 192 -18.86 29.01 10.82
C GLY A 192 -18.69 27.49 10.80
N CYS A 193 -17.72 26.95 10.06
CA CYS A 193 -17.45 25.51 10.10
C CYS A 193 -16.82 25.11 11.44
N THR A 194 -17.43 24.14 12.12
CA THR A 194 -16.82 23.47 13.27
C THR A 194 -15.61 22.63 12.82
N PRO A 195 -14.66 22.30 13.72
CA PRO A 195 -13.48 21.51 13.36
C PRO A 195 -13.83 20.17 12.70
N TRP A 196 -14.86 19.47 13.19
CA TRP A 196 -15.34 18.22 12.60
C TRP A 196 -15.97 18.43 11.23
N ARG A 197 -16.74 19.51 11.05
CA ARG A 197 -17.32 19.83 9.74
C ARG A 197 -16.22 20.17 8.74
N GLY A 198 -15.25 21.02 9.13
CA GLY A 198 -14.09 21.37 8.33
C GLY A 198 -13.24 20.16 7.93
N PHE A 199 -13.10 19.16 8.82
CA PHE A 199 -12.44 17.90 8.49
C PHE A 199 -13.15 17.19 7.32
N PHE A 200 -14.44 16.89 7.45
CA PHE A 200 -15.17 16.13 6.42
C PHE A 200 -15.45 16.92 5.14
N THR A 201 -15.61 18.24 5.21
CA THR A 201 -15.99 19.05 4.05
C THR A 201 -14.83 19.73 3.34
N VAL A 202 -13.70 19.95 4.02
CA VAL A 202 -12.55 20.69 3.46
C VAL A 202 -11.29 19.84 3.45
N ALA A 203 -10.80 19.41 4.61
CA ALA A 203 -9.51 18.75 4.70
C ALA A 203 -9.50 17.37 4.04
N LEU A 204 -10.48 16.52 4.37
CA LEU A 204 -10.55 15.16 3.86
C LEU A 204 -10.72 15.14 2.32
N PRO A 205 -11.62 15.94 1.70
CA PRO A 205 -11.71 16.02 0.24
C PRO A 205 -10.43 16.48 -0.46
N LEU A 206 -9.71 17.45 0.12
CA LEU A 206 -8.45 17.95 -0.44
C LEU A 206 -7.32 16.92 -0.32
N ALA A 207 -7.32 16.11 0.74
CA ALA A 207 -6.33 15.04 0.94
C ALA A 207 -6.64 13.76 0.14
N ARG A 208 -7.79 13.62 -0.53
CA ARG A 208 -8.18 12.38 -1.25
C ARG A 208 -7.11 11.84 -2.21
N PRO A 209 -6.45 12.66 -3.07
CA PRO A 209 -5.44 12.13 -3.99
C PRO A 209 -4.27 11.47 -3.25
N ALA A 210 -3.81 12.11 -2.17
CA ALA A 210 -2.76 11.61 -1.30
C ALA A 210 -3.17 10.33 -0.56
N ILE A 211 -4.39 10.30 -0.03
CA ILE A 211 -4.96 9.11 0.64
C ILE A 211 -5.01 7.92 -0.32
N MET A 212 -5.47 8.13 -1.56
CA MET A 212 -5.54 7.07 -2.57
C MET A 212 -4.17 6.57 -3.01
N ALA A 213 -3.16 7.45 -3.08
CA ALA A 213 -1.78 7.04 -3.33
C ALA A 213 -1.23 6.15 -2.21
N GLY A 214 -1.46 6.51 -0.94
CA GLY A 214 -1.06 5.69 0.20
C GLY A 214 -1.81 4.35 0.25
N LEU A 215 -3.10 4.36 -0.08
CA LEU A 215 -3.91 3.15 -0.16
C LEU A 215 -3.41 2.21 -1.27
N ALA A 216 -3.07 2.75 -2.44
CA ALA A 216 -2.57 1.95 -3.56
C ALA A 216 -1.26 1.22 -3.19
N LEU A 217 -0.35 1.88 -2.47
CA LEU A 217 0.88 1.25 -1.98
C LEU A 217 0.58 0.15 -0.95
N ALA A 218 -0.31 0.42 0.02
CA ALA A 218 -0.70 -0.58 1.00
C ALA A 218 -1.36 -1.81 0.35
N LEU A 219 -2.21 -1.61 -0.67
CA LEU A 219 -2.88 -2.71 -1.38
C LEU A 219 -1.95 -3.49 -2.31
N MET A 220 -0.97 -2.81 -2.92
CA MET A 220 0.08 -3.50 -3.67
C MET A 220 0.83 -4.47 -2.75
N GLU A 221 1.24 -4.02 -1.57
CA GLU A 221 1.93 -4.87 -0.60
C GLU A 221 1.02 -6.00 -0.09
N THR A 222 -0.24 -5.69 0.21
CA THR A 222 -1.24 -6.68 0.66
C THR A 222 -1.48 -7.81 -0.35
N LEU A 223 -1.40 -7.50 -1.65
CA LEU A 223 -1.55 -8.50 -2.71
C LEU A 223 -0.26 -9.26 -2.99
N SER A 224 0.88 -8.70 -2.59
CA SER A 224 2.19 -9.29 -2.78
C SER A 224 2.60 -10.25 -1.65
N ASP A 225 2.08 -10.05 -0.43
CA ASP A 225 2.25 -10.92 0.75
C ASP A 225 1.27 -12.10 0.74
#